data_AF-A0A960U1P0-F1
#
_entry.id   AF-A0A960U1P0-F1
#
_cell.length_a   1.000
_cell.length_b   1.000
_cell.length_c   1.000
_cell.angle_alpha   90.00
_cell.angle_beta   90.00
_cell.angle_gamma   90.00
#
_symmetry.space_group_name_H-M   'P 1'
#
loop_
_entity.id
_entity.type
_entity.pdbx_description
1 polymer ?
#
loop_
_entity_poly.entity_id
_entity_poly.type
_entity_poly.pdbx_seq_one_letter_code
_entity_poly.pdbx_strand_id
1 'polypeptide(L)'
;VHIAPGCGDIDHKMGVSLGLPVIAPLKDDGTYADCFGDFAGREAIAPETAELVFEKLKAKGLLVAVETYPHIYPHCWRTGDELVFRLVDEWFINMDWRDEIKDVTRQIRWLPDSIDGQNREVEWLSNMGDWMISKKRFWGLALPIWVDEETGDFEVIGSLKELKERAVEGWDELEGNTPH
;
A
#
# COMPACT_ATOMS: atom_id res chain seq x y z
N VAL A 1 -23.40 3.78 -4.44
CA VAL A 1 -22.25 3.63 -3.52
C VAL A 1 -21.55 4.98 -3.46
N HIS A 2 -21.09 5.42 -2.27
CA HIS A 2 -20.28 6.63 -2.17
C HIS A 2 -18.94 6.39 -2.88
N ILE A 3 -18.43 7.39 -3.60
CA ILE A 3 -17.17 7.28 -4.37
C ILE A 3 -16.16 8.23 -3.72
N ALA A 4 -15.07 7.67 -3.21
CA ALA A 4 -13.95 8.42 -2.63
C ALA A 4 -12.64 8.01 -3.32
N PRO A 5 -12.23 8.70 -4.41
CA PRO A 5 -11.10 8.24 -5.25
C PRO A 5 -9.75 8.16 -4.53
N GLY A 6 -9.57 8.82 -3.38
CA GLY A 6 -8.36 8.72 -2.57
C GLY A 6 -8.37 7.64 -1.49
N CYS A 7 -9.50 6.92 -1.35
CA CYS A 7 -9.76 6.01 -0.22
C CYS A 7 -10.12 4.57 -0.67
N GLY A 8 -10.03 4.25 -1.96
CA GLY A 8 -10.22 2.88 -2.43
C GLY A 8 -9.74 2.69 -3.87
N ASP A 9 -9.25 1.48 -4.19
CA ASP A 9 -8.70 1.15 -5.53
C ASP A 9 -9.75 1.25 -6.65
N ILE A 10 -10.94 0.70 -6.42
CA ILE A 10 -12.05 0.75 -7.39
C ILE A 10 -12.52 2.20 -7.60
N ASP A 11 -12.68 2.95 -6.49
CA ASP A 11 -13.08 4.35 -6.52
C ASP A 11 -12.03 5.21 -7.22
N HIS A 12 -10.74 4.91 -7.04
CA HIS A 12 -9.64 5.59 -7.69
C HIS A 12 -9.71 5.40 -9.21
N LYS A 13 -9.74 4.15 -9.67
CA LYS A 13 -9.82 3.81 -11.11
C LYS A 13 -11.02 4.47 -11.77
N MET A 14 -12.20 4.35 -11.16
CA MET A 14 -13.42 4.98 -11.67
C MET A 14 -13.33 6.50 -11.64
N GLY A 15 -12.88 7.09 -10.52
CA GLY A 15 -12.75 8.53 -10.36
C GLY A 15 -11.83 9.15 -11.41
N VAL A 16 -10.67 8.55 -11.67
CA VAL A 16 -9.73 8.99 -12.70
C VAL A 16 -10.37 8.92 -14.09
N SER A 17 -11.03 7.81 -14.44
CA SER A 17 -11.70 7.67 -15.75
C SER A 17 -12.81 8.71 -16.00
N LEU A 18 -13.43 9.22 -14.92
CA LEU A 18 -14.47 10.25 -14.98
C LEU A 18 -13.92 11.67 -14.80
N GLY A 19 -12.60 11.83 -14.63
CA GLY A 19 -11.96 13.13 -14.39
C GLY A 19 -12.31 13.75 -13.04
N LEU A 20 -12.64 12.94 -12.03
CA LEU A 20 -12.91 13.41 -10.67
C LEU A 20 -11.61 13.78 -9.94
N PRO A 21 -11.64 14.79 -9.06
CA PRO A 21 -10.50 15.11 -8.22
C PRO A 21 -10.22 13.95 -7.24
N VAL A 22 -8.93 13.63 -7.11
CA VAL A 22 -8.46 12.59 -6.19
C VAL A 22 -8.05 13.25 -4.89
N ILE A 23 -8.90 13.12 -3.87
CA ILE A 23 -8.68 13.70 -2.54
C ILE A 23 -8.29 12.55 -1.59
N ALA A 24 -7.04 12.53 -1.15
CA ALA A 24 -6.55 11.61 -0.12
C ALA A 24 -6.55 12.32 1.26
N PRO A 25 -7.41 11.92 2.21
CA PRO A 25 -7.61 12.69 3.43
C PRO A 25 -6.57 12.42 4.53
N LEU A 26 -5.87 11.29 4.46
CA LEU A 26 -5.01 10.80 5.53
C LEU A 26 -3.54 11.11 5.28
N LYS A 27 -2.83 11.45 6.35
CA LYS A 27 -1.37 11.53 6.40
C LYS A 27 -0.76 10.13 6.55
N ASP A 28 0.57 10.08 6.53
CA ASP A 28 1.37 8.85 6.65
C ASP A 28 1.17 8.11 7.98
N ASP A 29 0.70 8.80 9.03
CA ASP A 29 0.40 8.26 10.36
C ASP A 29 -1.06 7.78 10.52
N GLY A 30 -1.87 7.83 9.45
CA GLY A 30 -3.28 7.44 9.50
C GLY A 30 -4.21 8.49 10.11
N THR A 31 -3.72 9.71 10.38
CA THR A 31 -4.54 10.83 10.86
C THR A 31 -4.99 11.73 9.71
N TYR A 32 -6.15 12.37 9.87
CA TYR A 32 -6.64 13.33 8.87
C TYR A 32 -5.70 14.54 8.73
N ALA A 33 -5.50 14.99 7.49
CA ALA A 33 -4.67 16.14 7.16
C ALA A 33 -5.25 17.46 7.70
N ASP A 34 -4.39 18.46 7.85
CA ASP A 34 -4.71 19.72 8.56
C ASP A 34 -5.83 20.52 7.89
N CYS A 35 -6.06 20.31 6.59
CA CYS A 35 -7.13 20.96 5.83
C CYS A 35 -8.53 20.35 6.05
N PHE A 36 -8.67 19.29 6.87
CA PHE A 36 -9.94 18.60 7.12
C PHE A 36 -10.76 19.15 8.31
N GLY A 37 -10.44 20.37 8.77
CA GLY A 37 -11.22 21.08 9.78
C GLY A 37 -11.29 20.31 11.10
N ASP A 38 -12.49 20.07 11.62
CA ASP A 38 -12.70 19.39 12.92
C ASP A 38 -12.16 17.95 12.98
N PHE A 39 -11.85 17.37 11.82
CA PHE A 39 -11.24 16.05 11.70
C PHE A 39 -9.70 16.10 11.74
N ALA A 40 -9.09 17.25 11.48
CA ALA A 40 -7.63 17.39 11.42
C ALA A 40 -6.93 16.80 12.64
N GLY A 41 -5.91 15.96 12.40
CA GLY A 41 -5.13 15.29 13.43
C GLY A 41 -5.83 14.14 14.16
N ARG A 42 -7.11 13.86 13.87
CA ARG A 42 -7.79 12.69 14.41
C ARG A 42 -7.38 11.43 13.64
N GLU A 43 -7.27 10.33 14.36
CA GLU A 43 -7.01 9.02 13.79
C GLU A 43 -8.24 8.49 13.05
N ALA A 44 -8.05 7.93 11.85
CA ALA A 44 -9.14 7.51 10.98
C ALA A 44 -9.96 6.33 11.53
N ILE A 45 -9.30 5.41 12.23
CA ILE A 45 -9.90 4.19 12.78
C ILE A 45 -10.47 4.37 14.20
N ALA A 46 -10.25 5.54 14.81
CA ALA A 46 -10.75 5.83 16.14
C ALA A 46 -12.29 5.90 16.15
N PRO A 47 -13.00 5.21 17.06
CA PRO A 47 -14.45 5.24 17.15
C PRO A 47 -15.01 6.67 17.27
N GLU A 48 -14.33 7.55 18.00
CA GLU A 48 -14.73 8.95 18.22
C GLU A 48 -14.73 9.75 16.90
N THR A 49 -13.88 9.37 15.95
CA THR A 49 -13.84 9.99 14.62
C THR A 49 -15.09 9.61 13.82
N ALA A 50 -15.50 8.35 13.87
CA ALA A 50 -16.75 7.90 13.24
C ALA A 50 -17.99 8.51 13.91
N GLU A 51 -18.01 8.60 15.24
CA GLU A 51 -19.08 9.25 15.99
C GLU A 51 -19.24 10.72 15.60
N LEU A 52 -18.13 11.46 15.45
CA LEU A 52 -18.16 12.85 14.98
C LEU A 52 -18.77 12.97 13.58
N VAL A 53 -18.51 12.03 12.66
CA VAL A 53 -19.17 12.00 11.35
C VAL A 53 -20.68 11.87 11.51
N PHE A 54 -21.15 10.94 12.35
CA PHE A 54 -22.58 10.75 12.60
C PHE A 54 -23.24 11.98 13.23
N GLU A 55 -22.59 12.61 14.20
CA GLU A 55 -23.07 13.85 14.82
C GLU A 55 -23.23 14.98 13.80
N LYS A 56 -22.23 15.18 12.94
CA LYS A 56 -22.25 16.21 11.89
C LYS A 56 -23.35 15.93 10.86
N LEU A 57 -23.54 14.68 10.45
CA LEU A 57 -24.62 14.30 9.52
C LEU A 57 -26.00 14.47 10.15
N LYS A 58 -26.15 14.12 11.44
CA LYS A 58 -27.38 14.30 12.20
C LYS A 58 -27.74 15.77 12.37
N ALA A 59 -26.76 16.62 12.71
CA ALA A 59 -26.95 18.06 12.83
C ALA A 59 -27.41 18.71 11.52
N LYS A 60 -27.00 18.15 10.37
CA LYS A 60 -27.45 18.58 9.03
C LYS A 60 -28.77 17.98 8.58
N GLY A 61 -29.37 17.06 9.36
CA GLY A 61 -30.57 16.33 8.96
C GLY A 61 -30.36 15.36 7.79
N LEU A 62 -29.11 14.96 7.51
CA LEU A 62 -28.76 14.05 6.40
C LEU A 62 -28.61 12.59 6.85
N LEU A 63 -28.61 12.34 8.16
CA LEU A 63 -28.46 11.00 8.72
C LEU A 63 -29.80 10.25 8.69
N VAL A 64 -29.88 9.16 7.94
CA VAL A 64 -31.08 8.33 7.83
C VAL A 64 -31.10 7.22 8.89
N ALA A 65 -30.03 6.44 9.00
CA ALA A 65 -29.91 5.33 9.94
C ALA A 65 -28.43 5.07 10.29
N VAL A 66 -28.19 4.46 11.45
CA VAL A 66 -26.88 3.98 11.91
C VAL A 66 -27.08 2.59 12.49
N GLU A 67 -26.29 1.62 12.01
CA GLU A 67 -26.33 0.23 12.46
C GLU A 67 -24.91 -0.30 12.63
N THR A 68 -24.70 -1.20 13.59
CA THR A 68 -23.43 -1.90 13.76
C THR A 68 -23.38 -3.09 12.80
N TYR A 69 -22.31 -3.18 12.01
CA TYR A 69 -22.17 -4.22 10.99
C TYR A 69 -21.00 -5.17 11.30
N PRO A 70 -21.26 -6.40 11.75
CA PRO A 70 -20.21 -7.38 12.00
C PRO A 70 -19.66 -7.90 10.66
N HIS A 71 -18.35 -7.75 10.46
CA HIS A 71 -17.68 -8.23 9.26
C HIS A 71 -16.21 -8.52 9.53
N ILE A 72 -15.55 -9.16 8.56
CA ILE A 72 -14.11 -9.40 8.59
C ILE A 72 -13.43 -8.18 7.94
N TYR A 73 -12.54 -7.54 8.69
CA TYR A 73 -11.78 -6.37 8.24
C TYR A 73 -10.27 -6.68 8.24
N PRO A 74 -9.48 -6.15 7.29
CA PRO A 74 -8.04 -6.41 7.25
C PRO A 74 -7.31 -5.68 8.38
N HIS A 75 -6.41 -6.41 9.05
CA HIS A 75 -5.56 -5.88 10.10
C HIS A 75 -4.09 -6.13 9.78
N CYS A 76 -3.21 -5.31 10.31
CA CYS A 76 -1.77 -5.49 10.24
C CYS A 76 -1.41 -6.85 10.85
N TRP A 77 -0.85 -7.76 10.04
CA TRP A 77 -0.47 -9.11 10.47
C TRP A 77 0.56 -9.15 11.62
N ARG A 78 1.24 -8.04 11.89
CA ARG A 78 2.27 -7.93 12.94
C ARG A 78 1.77 -7.24 14.21
N THR A 79 1.09 -6.11 14.08
CA THR A 79 0.64 -5.31 15.25
C THR A 79 -0.82 -5.59 15.62
N GLY A 80 -1.63 -6.03 14.67
CA GLY A 80 -3.07 -6.22 14.85
C GLY A 80 -3.89 -4.95 14.62
N ASP A 81 -3.27 -3.82 14.26
CA ASP A 81 -3.99 -2.55 14.01
C ASP A 81 -4.83 -2.63 12.73
N GLU A 82 -5.97 -1.94 12.70
CA GLU A 82 -6.82 -1.85 11.51
C GLU A 82 -6.09 -1.16 10.36
N LEU A 83 -6.22 -1.71 9.15
CA LEU A 83 -5.63 -1.12 7.96
C LEU A 83 -6.57 -0.10 7.31
N VAL A 84 -6.00 1.01 6.86
CA VAL A 84 -6.70 2.02 6.05
C VAL A 84 -6.11 2.04 4.64
N PHE A 85 -6.97 2.24 3.64
CA PHE A 85 -6.51 2.49 2.29
C PHE A 85 -6.03 3.93 2.15
N ARG A 86 -4.88 4.11 1.51
CA ARG A 86 -4.32 5.42 1.19
C ARG A 86 -3.59 5.33 -0.14
N LEU A 87 -3.73 6.37 -0.96
CA LEU A 87 -2.91 6.52 -2.16
C LEU A 87 -1.49 6.94 -1.79
N VAL A 88 -0.53 6.22 -2.35
CA VAL A 88 0.91 6.40 -2.14
C VAL A 88 1.66 6.04 -3.41
N ASP A 89 2.73 6.76 -3.69
CA ASP A 89 3.71 6.38 -4.69
C ASP A 89 4.64 5.33 -4.09
N GLU A 90 4.66 4.13 -4.66
CA GLU A 90 5.38 2.96 -4.17
C GLU A 90 5.97 2.17 -5.35
N TRP A 91 6.99 1.37 -5.10
CA TRP A 91 7.63 0.52 -6.09
C TRP A 91 6.95 -0.84 -6.18
N PHE A 92 6.63 -1.25 -7.41
CA PHE A 92 5.99 -2.52 -7.70
C PHE A 92 6.81 -3.33 -8.70
N ILE A 93 6.83 -4.64 -8.52
CA ILE A 93 7.21 -5.58 -9.58
C ILE A 93 5.96 -5.89 -10.38
N ASN A 94 6.04 -5.74 -11.70
CA ASN A 94 4.95 -6.13 -12.59
C ASN A 94 4.73 -7.65 -12.53
N MET A 95 3.47 -7.98 -12.34
CA MET A 95 2.86 -9.28 -12.23
C MET A 95 2.93 -10.22 -13.45
N ASP A 96 3.07 -9.71 -14.67
CA ASP A 96 2.37 -10.28 -15.85
C ASP A 96 2.76 -11.70 -16.28
N TRP A 97 3.87 -12.19 -15.74
CA TRP A 97 4.42 -13.53 -15.86
C TRP A 97 3.84 -14.54 -14.83
N ARG A 98 2.78 -14.20 -14.08
CA ARG A 98 2.09 -15.10 -13.14
C ARG A 98 1.73 -16.46 -13.75
N ASP A 99 1.38 -16.53 -15.03
CA ASP A 99 1.01 -17.79 -15.67
C ASP A 99 2.20 -18.75 -15.80
N GLU A 100 3.41 -18.22 -16.04
CA GLU A 100 4.65 -19.00 -16.01
C GLU A 100 4.93 -19.55 -14.60
N ILE A 101 4.68 -18.73 -13.57
CA ILE A 101 4.80 -19.17 -12.16
C ILE A 101 3.81 -20.30 -11.86
N LYS A 102 2.56 -20.20 -12.33
CA LYS A 102 1.54 -21.26 -12.17
C LYS A 102 1.97 -22.56 -12.83
N ASP A 103 2.62 -22.51 -13.99
CA ASP A 103 3.13 -23.70 -14.67
C ASP A 103 4.23 -24.40 -13.88
N VAL A 104 5.10 -23.64 -13.20
CA VAL A 104 6.08 -24.20 -12.25
C VAL A 104 5.36 -24.76 -11.01
N THR A 105 4.41 -24.04 -10.44
CA THR A 105 3.60 -24.46 -9.28
C THR A 105 2.93 -25.81 -9.50
N ARG A 106 2.48 -26.11 -10.73
CA ARG A 106 1.86 -27.39 -11.11
C ARG A 106 2.83 -28.57 -11.15
N GLN A 107 4.14 -28.31 -11.28
CA GLN A 107 5.18 -29.34 -11.32
C GLN A 107 5.68 -29.73 -9.92
N ILE A 108 5.39 -28.92 -8.91
CA ILE A 108 5.81 -29.14 -7.53
C ILE A 108 4.98 -30.25 -6.89
N ARG A 109 5.63 -31.10 -6.08
CA ARG A 109 4.93 -32.04 -5.19
C ARG A 109 4.56 -31.35 -3.88
N TRP A 110 3.28 -31.05 -3.73
CA TRP A 110 2.71 -30.43 -2.53
C TRP A 110 2.41 -31.48 -1.48
N LEU A 111 2.82 -31.25 -0.23
CA LEU A 111 2.56 -32.17 0.89
C LEU A 111 2.11 -31.40 2.13
N PRO A 112 1.16 -31.94 2.92
CA PRO A 112 0.35 -33.14 2.62
C PRO A 112 -0.73 -32.88 1.57
N ASP A 113 -1.24 -33.91 0.90
CA ASP A 113 -2.30 -33.74 -0.11
C ASP A 113 -3.59 -33.11 0.49
N SER A 114 -3.82 -33.31 1.80
CA SER A 114 -5.00 -32.82 2.51
C SER A 114 -5.11 -31.29 2.59
N ILE A 115 -4.03 -30.53 2.33
CA ILE A 115 -4.06 -29.06 2.36
C ILE A 115 -4.34 -28.44 0.99
N ASP A 116 -4.41 -29.25 -0.07
CA ASP A 116 -4.63 -28.83 -1.46
C ASP A 116 -3.76 -27.62 -1.87
N GLY A 117 -2.47 -27.68 -1.50
CA GLY A 117 -1.57 -26.52 -1.60
C GLY A 117 -1.41 -26.00 -3.03
N GLN A 118 -1.42 -26.89 -4.02
CA GLN A 118 -1.32 -26.51 -5.43
C GLN A 118 -2.47 -25.59 -5.85
N ASN A 119 -3.72 -25.97 -5.57
CA ASN A 119 -4.87 -25.18 -5.99
C ASN A 119 -4.91 -23.84 -5.24
N ARG A 120 -4.56 -23.83 -3.95
CA ARG A 120 -4.51 -22.59 -3.15
C ARG A 120 -3.48 -21.59 -3.69
N GLU A 121 -2.29 -22.07 -4.06
CA GLU A 121 -1.26 -21.23 -4.67
C GLU A 121 -1.68 -20.71 -6.05
N VAL A 122 -2.26 -21.58 -6.89
CA VAL A 122 -2.77 -21.18 -8.21
C VAL A 122 -3.92 -20.16 -8.12
N GLU A 123 -4.81 -20.33 -7.15
CA GLU A 123 -5.90 -19.39 -6.87
C GLU A 123 -5.35 -18.04 -6.40
N TRP A 124 -4.38 -18.04 -5.49
CA TRP A 124 -3.71 -16.83 -5.04
C TRP A 124 -3.03 -16.09 -6.21
N LEU A 125 -2.23 -16.79 -7.01
CA LEU A 125 -1.56 -16.24 -8.21
C LEU A 125 -2.54 -15.72 -9.26
N SER A 126 -3.79 -16.18 -9.27
CA SER A 126 -4.81 -15.73 -10.23
C SER A 126 -5.49 -14.44 -9.79
N ASN A 127 -5.52 -14.14 -8.49
CA ASN A 127 -6.16 -12.95 -7.93
C ASN A 127 -5.17 -11.88 -7.46
N MET A 128 -3.90 -12.25 -7.31
CA MET A 128 -2.78 -11.40 -6.97
C MET A 128 -2.59 -10.27 -8.01
N GLY A 129 -2.49 -9.03 -7.51
CA GLY A 129 -2.04 -7.88 -8.30
C GLY A 129 -0.52 -7.77 -8.39
N ASP A 130 -0.03 -6.62 -8.84
CA ASP A 130 1.41 -6.33 -8.86
C ASP A 130 1.99 -6.31 -7.45
N TRP A 131 3.25 -6.74 -7.32
CA TRP A 131 3.86 -6.92 -6.01
C TRP A 131 4.52 -5.63 -5.53
N MET A 132 3.92 -4.99 -4.54
CA MET A 132 4.51 -3.85 -3.83
C MET A 132 5.74 -4.27 -3.01
N ILE A 133 6.92 -3.85 -3.46
CA ILE A 133 8.22 -4.20 -2.84
C ILE A 133 8.76 -3.12 -1.92
N SER A 134 8.38 -1.85 -2.13
CA SER A 134 8.79 -0.78 -1.23
C SER A 134 8.13 -0.88 0.13
N LYS A 135 8.90 -0.49 1.15
CA LYS A 135 8.49 -0.44 2.56
C LYS A 135 9.14 0.76 3.22
N LYS A 136 8.35 1.58 3.90
CA LYS A 136 8.84 2.71 4.71
C LYS A 136 9.38 2.19 6.05
N ARG A 137 10.59 1.64 6.05
CA ARG A 137 11.25 1.00 7.21
C ARG A 137 12.73 1.31 7.23
N PHE A 138 13.31 1.38 8.43
CA PHE A 138 14.74 1.62 8.63
C PHE A 138 15.61 0.36 8.57
N TRP A 139 15.02 -0.82 8.86
CA TRP A 139 15.75 -2.08 8.86
C TRP A 139 15.23 -3.00 7.76
N GLY A 140 16.06 -3.32 6.78
CA GLY A 140 15.71 -4.15 5.63
C GLY A 140 16.82 -4.21 4.59
N LEU A 141 16.49 -4.63 3.37
CA LEU A 141 17.38 -4.39 2.23
C LEU A 141 16.97 -3.07 1.59
N ALA A 142 17.92 -2.15 1.43
CA ALA A 142 17.67 -0.92 0.69
C ALA A 142 17.36 -1.26 -0.77
N LEU A 143 16.32 -0.62 -1.33
CA LEU A 143 16.07 -0.73 -2.76
C LEU A 143 17.19 0.04 -3.48
N PRO A 144 17.93 -0.60 -4.41
CA PRO A 144 19.07 0.04 -5.05
C PRO A 144 18.61 0.92 -6.22
N ILE A 145 17.70 1.85 -5.92
CA ILE A 145 17.05 2.73 -6.89
C ILE A 145 17.40 4.16 -6.53
N TRP A 146 18.02 4.87 -7.46
CA TRP A 146 18.34 6.29 -7.35
C TRP A 146 17.42 7.06 -8.29
N VAL A 147 16.76 8.08 -7.76
CA VAL A 147 15.81 8.92 -8.50
C VAL A 147 16.42 10.30 -8.67
N ASP A 148 16.41 10.82 -9.89
CA ASP A 148 16.73 12.21 -10.18
C ASP A 148 15.53 13.08 -9.76
N GLU A 149 15.74 13.97 -8.79
CA GLU A 149 14.68 14.83 -8.26
C GLU A 149 14.20 15.90 -9.25
N GLU A 150 15.00 16.26 -10.25
CA GLU A 150 14.64 17.28 -11.25
C GLU A 150 13.83 16.68 -12.41
N THR A 151 14.25 15.51 -12.91
CA THR A 151 13.63 14.88 -14.08
C THR A 151 12.59 13.82 -13.71
N GLY A 152 12.69 13.21 -12.53
CA GLY A 152 11.91 12.05 -12.11
C GLY A 152 12.36 10.73 -12.73
N ASP A 153 13.42 10.74 -13.55
CA ASP A 153 14.04 9.52 -14.06
C ASP A 153 14.73 8.76 -12.92
N PHE A 154 14.90 7.44 -13.09
CA PHE A 154 15.55 6.62 -12.09
C PHE A 154 16.53 5.63 -12.70
N GLU A 155 17.50 5.23 -11.90
CA GLU A 155 18.49 4.22 -12.23
C GLU A 155 18.53 3.14 -11.15
N VAL A 156 18.74 1.90 -11.58
CA VAL A 156 18.83 0.73 -10.69
C VAL A 156 20.25 0.24 -10.68
N ILE A 157 20.91 0.31 -9.52
CA ILE A 157 22.30 -0.11 -9.36
C ILE A 157 22.34 -1.62 -9.06
N GLY A 158 22.91 -2.40 -9.97
CA GLY A 158 22.89 -3.86 -9.93
C GLY A 158 23.96 -4.48 -9.05
N SER A 159 24.97 -3.72 -8.62
CA SER A 159 26.06 -4.27 -7.80
C SER A 159 26.80 -3.22 -6.96
N LEU A 160 27.48 -3.68 -5.91
CA LEU A 160 28.37 -2.84 -5.10
C LEU A 160 29.51 -2.23 -5.93
N LYS A 161 29.99 -2.96 -6.95
CA LYS A 161 31.03 -2.47 -7.86
C LYS A 161 30.52 -1.30 -8.69
N GLU A 162 29.35 -1.46 -9.29
CA GLU A 162 28.70 -0.39 -10.06
C GLU A 162 28.42 0.82 -9.17
N LEU A 163 27.95 0.61 -7.94
CA LEU A 163 27.75 1.69 -6.98
C LEU A 163 29.05 2.48 -6.73
N LYS A 164 30.17 1.78 -6.53
CA LYS A 164 31.50 2.40 -6.35
C LYS A 164 31.93 3.23 -7.55
N GLU A 165 31.67 2.75 -8.76
CA GLU A 165 32.06 3.41 -10.01
C GLU A 165 31.24 4.67 -10.28
N ARG A 166 29.99 4.73 -9.80
CA ARG A 166 29.06 5.84 -10.04
C ARG A 166 28.94 6.83 -8.88
N ALA A 167 29.35 6.45 -7.67
CA ALA A 167 29.34 7.33 -6.52
C ALA A 167 30.25 8.55 -6.75
N VAL A 168 29.69 9.75 -6.61
CA VAL A 168 30.42 11.02 -6.71
C VAL A 168 30.95 11.51 -5.36
N GLU A 169 30.34 11.04 -4.26
CA GLU A 169 30.71 11.35 -2.87
C GLU A 169 30.23 10.25 -1.91
N GLY A 170 30.63 10.31 -0.63
CA GLY A 170 30.12 9.43 0.44
C GLY A 170 30.60 7.97 0.43
N TRP A 171 31.42 7.56 -0.55
CA TRP A 171 31.89 6.17 -0.65
C TRP A 171 32.65 5.71 0.61
N ASP A 172 33.53 6.55 1.15
CA ASP A 172 34.35 6.21 2.32
C ASP A 172 33.50 5.99 3.59
N GLU A 173 32.32 6.61 3.66
CA GLU A 173 31.35 6.39 4.75
C GLU A 173 30.55 5.11 4.54
N LEU A 174 30.20 4.80 3.29
CA LEU A 174 29.46 3.59 2.93
C LEU A 174 30.34 2.32 2.99
N GLU A 175 31.63 2.42 2.69
CA GLU A 175 32.52 1.25 2.56
C GLU A 175 32.60 0.46 3.88
N GLY A 176 32.12 -0.78 3.83
CA GLY A 176 32.06 -1.66 5.01
C GLY A 176 30.83 -1.47 5.90
N ASN A 177 29.94 -0.54 5.57
CA ASN A 177 28.69 -0.29 6.28
C ASN A 177 27.48 -0.73 5.45
N THR A 178 26.35 -0.95 6.12
CA THR A 178 25.07 -1.11 5.45
C THR A 178 24.55 0.26 4.98
N PRO A 179 23.77 0.34 3.89
CA PRO A 179 23.23 1.59 3.36
C PRO A 179 22.13 2.25 4.23
N HIS A 180 22.00 1.86 5.51
CA HIS A 180 21.01 2.38 6.46
C HIS A 180 21.68 3.16 7.57
#